data_AF-A0A151STH5-F1
#
_entry.id   AF-A0A151STH5-F1
#
_cell.length_a   1.000
_cell.length_b   1.000
_cell.length_c   1.000
_cell.angle_alpha   90.00
_cell.angle_beta   90.00
_cell.angle_gamma   90.00
#
_symmetry.space_group_name_H-M   'P 1'
#
loop_
_entity.id
_entity.type
_entity.pdbx_description
1 polymer ?
#
loop_
_entity_poly.entity_id
_entity_poly.type
_entity_poly.pdbx_seq_one_letter_code
_entity_poly.pdbx_strand_id
1 'polypeptide(L)'
;MYSQWLWQFLMFIIDVYQASYIVDEVKDKTGKDIDVSSWKKEFVEDLPEQQNGYDCGVFMIKYADFYSRNLGLCFNQEHMSYFRRRTAKEILRLKAD
;
A
#
# COMPACT_ATOMS: atom_id res chain seq x y z
N MET A 1 -24.90 4.12 9.41
CA MET A 1 -24.56 3.76 10.81
C MET A 1 -24.02 2.34 10.95
N TYR A 2 -24.44 1.35 10.13
CA TYR A 2 -23.83 -0.01 10.12
C TYR A 2 -22.49 -0.12 9.38
N SER A 3 -22.19 0.78 8.43
CA SER A 3 -20.97 0.73 7.64
C SER A 3 -19.71 0.97 8.47
N GLN A 4 -19.71 1.93 9.40
CA GLN A 4 -18.51 2.33 10.13
C GLN A 4 -18.00 1.26 11.09
N TRP A 5 -18.91 0.53 11.74
CA TRP A 5 -18.58 -0.61 12.60
C TRP A 5 -18.04 -1.81 11.80
N LEU A 6 -18.60 -2.07 10.63
CA LEU A 6 -18.09 -3.10 9.73
C LEU A 6 -16.67 -2.77 9.23
N TRP A 7 -16.40 -1.51 8.91
CA TRP A 7 -15.06 -1.06 8.49
C TRP A 7 -14.03 -1.13 9.62
N GLN A 8 -14.40 -0.72 10.84
CA GLN A 8 -13.51 -0.85 12.01
C GLN A 8 -13.23 -2.32 12.36
N PHE A 9 -14.25 -3.18 12.27
CA PHE A 9 -14.06 -4.61 12.50
C PHE A 9 -13.21 -5.26 11.39
N LEU A 10 -13.44 -4.92 10.12
CA LEU A 10 -12.66 -5.43 9.00
C LEU A 10 -11.19 -4.99 9.08
N MET A 11 -10.92 -3.73 9.43
CA MET A 11 -9.55 -3.24 9.64
C MET A 11 -8.89 -3.97 10.80
N PHE A 12 -9.60 -4.15 11.93
CA PHE A 12 -9.08 -4.93 13.06
C PHE A 12 -8.70 -6.36 12.67
N ILE A 13 -9.54 -7.03 11.88
CA ILE A 13 -9.23 -8.36 11.34
C ILE A 13 -7.97 -8.29 10.47
N ILE A 14 -7.92 -7.42 9.46
CA ILE A 14 -6.75 -7.31 8.57
C ILE A 14 -5.46 -7.07 9.36
N ASP A 15 -5.51 -6.23 10.40
CA ASP A 15 -4.37 -5.91 11.26
C ASP A 15 -3.85 -7.13 12.03
N VAL A 16 -4.76 -7.87 12.67
CA VAL A 16 -4.40 -9.08 13.43
C VAL A 16 -3.80 -10.13 12.50
N TYR A 17 -4.35 -10.28 11.30
CA TYR A 17 -3.87 -11.25 10.33
C TYR A 17 -2.49 -10.86 9.75
N GLN A 18 -2.22 -9.57 9.48
CA GLN A 18 -0.91 -9.13 8.99
C GLN A 18 0.20 -9.35 10.02
N ALA A 19 -0.01 -8.93 11.27
CA ALA A 19 1.00 -9.10 12.33
C ALA A 19 1.30 -10.58 12.59
N SER A 20 0.25 -11.42 12.64
CA SER A 20 0.39 -12.86 12.82
C SER A 20 1.15 -13.50 11.64
N TYR A 21 0.79 -13.14 10.41
CA TYR A 21 1.48 -13.65 9.21
C TYR A 21 2.98 -13.38 9.25
N ILE A 22 3.39 -12.17 9.63
CA ILE A 22 4.82 -11.79 9.69
C ILE A 22 5.56 -12.57 10.79
N VAL A 23 4.95 -12.76 11.96
CA VAL A 23 5.53 -13.57 13.05
C VAL A 23 5.73 -15.02 12.60
N ASP A 24 4.69 -15.61 11.99
CA ASP A 24 4.72 -16.99 11.51
C ASP A 24 5.76 -17.17 10.38
N GLU A 25 5.82 -16.24 9.42
CA GLU A 25 6.77 -16.29 8.30
C GLU A 25 8.23 -16.18 8.81
N VAL A 26 8.52 -15.27 9.75
CA VAL A 26 9.88 -15.14 10.29
C VAL A 26 10.29 -16.38 11.08
N LYS A 27 9.36 -16.97 11.84
CA LYS A 27 9.57 -18.22 12.55
C LYS A 27 9.85 -19.39 11.61
N ASP A 28 9.08 -19.51 10.54
CA ASP A 28 9.27 -20.55 9.52
C ASP A 28 10.63 -20.42 8.82
N LYS A 29 11.01 -19.22 8.38
CA LYS A 29 12.25 -19.02 7.59
C LYS A 29 13.53 -18.96 8.39
N THR A 30 13.47 -18.51 9.65
CA THR A 30 14.66 -18.23 10.45
C THR A 30 14.73 -18.98 11.78
N GLY A 31 13.64 -19.61 12.21
CA GLY A 31 13.52 -20.25 13.52
C GLY A 31 13.46 -19.26 14.69
N LYS A 32 13.36 -17.96 14.43
CA LYS A 32 13.35 -16.89 15.44
C LYS A 32 11.93 -16.39 15.66
N ASP A 33 11.59 -16.12 16.91
CA ASP A 33 10.40 -15.36 17.26
C ASP A 33 10.73 -13.86 17.22
N ILE A 34 9.78 -13.06 16.73
CA ILE A 34 9.88 -11.60 16.69
C ILE A 34 8.71 -10.99 17.48
N ASP A 35 9.00 -9.89 18.17
CA ASP A 35 7.98 -9.13 18.88
C ASP A 35 7.50 -7.95 18.02
N VAL A 36 6.26 -8.07 17.55
CA VAL A 36 5.56 -7.04 16.76
C VAL A 36 4.65 -6.16 17.61
N SER A 37 4.62 -6.33 18.94
CA SER A 37 3.78 -5.53 19.84
C SER A 37 4.11 -4.04 19.83
N SER A 38 5.37 -3.71 19.47
CA SER A 38 5.87 -2.33 19.35
C SER A 38 5.52 -1.65 18.03
N TRP A 39 4.99 -2.38 17.05
CA TRP A 39 4.70 -1.83 15.73
C TRP A 39 3.47 -0.92 15.78
N LYS A 40 3.65 0.30 15.28
CA LYS A 40 2.60 1.32 15.26
C LYS A 40 1.89 1.31 13.92
N LYS A 41 0.56 1.42 13.98
CA LYS A 41 -0.27 1.68 12.81
C LYS A 41 -0.40 3.19 12.65
N GLU A 42 -0.07 3.67 11.46
CA GLU A 42 -0.21 5.07 11.12
C GLU A 42 -1.32 5.20 10.07
N PHE A 43 -2.34 6.00 10.39
CA PHE A 43 -3.33 6.43 9.43
C PHE A 43 -2.78 7.70 8.78
N VAL A 44 -2.33 7.57 7.55
CA VAL A 44 -1.76 8.70 6.82
C VAL A 44 -2.91 9.53 6.26
N GLU A 45 -3.03 10.75 6.77
CA GLU A 45 -3.94 11.77 6.25
C GLU A 45 -3.26 12.50 5.07
N ASP A 46 -4.04 13.21 4.25
CA ASP A 46 -3.55 14.01 3.11
C ASP A 46 -2.81 13.24 2.00
N LEU A 47 -3.23 12.00 1.74
CA LEU A 47 -2.75 11.22 0.60
C LEU A 47 -3.44 11.63 -0.72
N PRO A 48 -2.77 11.50 -1.88
CA PRO A 48 -3.43 11.64 -3.17
C PRO A 48 -4.62 10.67 -3.34
N GLU A 49 -5.83 11.21 -3.40
CA GLU A 49 -7.04 10.38 -3.55
C GLU A 49 -7.40 10.14 -5.02
N GLN A 50 -7.84 8.90 -5.31
CA GLN A 50 -8.47 8.58 -6.59
C GLN A 50 -9.89 9.17 -6.63
N GLN A 51 -10.29 9.67 -7.79
CA GLN A 51 -11.62 10.26 -8.02
C GLN A 51 -12.47 9.44 -8.99
N ASN A 52 -12.02 8.23 -9.35
CA ASN A 52 -12.73 7.30 -10.22
C ASN A 52 -12.55 5.85 -9.76
N GLY A 53 -13.26 4.92 -10.40
CA GLY A 53 -13.27 3.50 -10.04
C GLY A 53 -12.22 2.61 -10.73
N TYR A 54 -11.31 3.17 -11.54
CA TYR A 54 -10.41 2.37 -12.37
C TYR A 54 -8.93 2.69 -12.16
N ASP A 55 -8.58 3.83 -11.53
CA ASP A 55 -7.19 4.26 -11.28
C ASP A 55 -6.54 3.66 -10.03
N CYS A 56 -7.27 2.88 -9.21
CA CYS A 56 -6.74 2.30 -7.96
C CYS A 56 -5.40 1.58 -8.15
N GLY A 57 -5.27 0.76 -9.19
CA GLY A 57 -4.02 0.05 -9.48
C GLY A 57 -2.86 0.98 -9.85
N VAL A 58 -3.13 2.10 -10.53
CA VAL A 58 -2.09 3.08 -10.91
C VAL A 58 -1.64 3.87 -9.68
N PHE A 59 -2.58 4.27 -8.82
CA PHE A 59 -2.26 4.87 -7.52
C PHE A 59 -1.41 3.92 -6.68
N MET A 60 -1.79 2.63 -6.55
CA MET A 60 -0.99 1.64 -5.80
C MET A 60 0.45 1.52 -6.32
N ILE A 61 0.63 1.45 -7.64
CA ILE A 61 1.97 1.39 -8.23
C ILE A 61 2.78 2.65 -7.90
N LYS A 62 2.16 3.83 -7.93
CA LYS A 62 2.84 5.09 -7.64
C LYS A 62 3.10 5.31 -6.15
N TYR A 63 2.25 4.81 -5.26
CA TYR A 63 2.56 4.71 -3.84
C TYR A 63 3.83 3.90 -3.62
N ALA A 64 3.89 2.68 -4.17
CA ALA A 64 5.06 1.82 -4.03
C ALA A 64 6.34 2.45 -4.62
N ASP A 65 6.24 3.08 -5.80
CA ASP A 65 7.35 3.75 -6.48
C ASP A 65 7.94 4.88 -5.62
N PHE A 66 7.10 5.78 -5.11
CA PHE A 66 7.55 6.92 -4.29
C PHE A 66 8.09 6.47 -2.93
N TYR A 67 7.40 5.57 -2.22
CA TYR A 67 7.85 5.09 -0.92
C TYR A 67 9.14 4.28 -1.02
N SER A 68 9.32 3.46 -2.07
CA SER A 68 10.57 2.71 -2.28
C SER A 68 11.80 3.59 -2.45
N ARG A 69 11.60 4.85 -2.89
CA ARG A 69 12.64 5.87 -3.08
C ARG A 69 12.71 6.86 -1.91
N ASN A 70 11.94 6.64 -0.85
CA ASN A 70 11.79 7.54 0.31
C ASN A 70 11.39 8.97 -0.11
N LEU A 71 10.49 9.09 -1.10
CA LEU A 71 9.98 10.36 -1.61
C LEU A 71 8.58 10.65 -1.09
N GLY A 72 8.30 11.95 -0.87
CA GLY A 72 6.95 12.43 -0.60
C GLY A 72 6.05 12.32 -1.83
N LEU A 73 4.78 12.01 -1.62
CA LEU A 73 3.80 11.75 -2.67
C LEU A 73 3.38 13.05 -3.37
N CYS A 74 4.12 13.43 -4.41
CA CYS A 74 3.87 14.65 -5.17
C CYS A 74 3.11 14.37 -6.47
N PHE A 75 1.91 13.77 -6.38
CA PHE A 75 1.04 13.57 -7.54
C PHE A 75 -0.45 13.64 -7.17
N ASN A 76 -1.32 13.73 -8.17
CA ASN A 76 -2.77 13.75 -7.99
C ASN A 76 -3.45 13.01 -9.16
N GLN A 77 -4.79 13.05 -9.17
CA GLN A 77 -5.64 12.42 -10.18
C GLN A 77 -5.33 12.85 -11.64
N GLU A 78 -4.89 14.09 -11.86
CA GLU A 78 -4.61 14.62 -13.21
C GLU A 78 -3.43 13.89 -13.88
N HIS A 79 -2.49 13.39 -13.08
CA HIS A 79 -1.32 12.66 -13.57
C HIS A 79 -1.62 11.22 -14.01
N MET A 80 -2.79 10.65 -13.66
CA MET A 80 -3.07 9.22 -13.86
C MET A 80 -3.02 8.79 -15.33
N SER A 81 -3.50 9.64 -16.23
CA SER A 81 -3.46 9.35 -17.67
C SER A 81 -2.02 9.27 -18.20
N TYR A 82 -1.12 10.13 -17.70
CA TYR A 82 0.30 10.07 -18.01
C TYR A 82 0.94 8.83 -17.38
N PHE A 83 0.68 8.56 -16.10
CA PHE A 83 1.25 7.40 -15.41
C PHE A 83 0.83 6.07 -16.02
N ARG A 84 -0.41 5.93 -16.49
CA ARG A 84 -0.84 4.73 -17.24
C ARG A 84 0.04 4.47 -18.46
N ARG A 85 0.25 5.49 -19.30
CA ARG A 85 1.08 5.39 -20.50
C ARG A 85 2.54 5.13 -20.15
N ARG A 86 3.04 5.79 -19.10
CA ARG A 86 4.41 5.60 -18.61
C ARG A 86 4.63 4.20 -18.06
N THR A 87 3.77 3.70 -17.18
CA THR A 87 3.85 2.34 -16.64
C THR A 87 3.81 1.30 -17.75
N ALA A 88 2.93 1.46 -18.74
CA ALA A 88 2.88 0.55 -19.89
C ALA A 88 4.23 0.55 -20.66
N LYS A 89 4.83 1.73 -20.88
CA LYS A 89 6.13 1.86 -21.53
C LYS A 89 7.26 1.23 -20.69
N GLU A 90 7.25 1.41 -19.37
CA GLU A 90 8.23 0.83 -18.44
C GLU A 90 8.16 -0.71 -18.44
N ILE A 91 6.94 -1.27 -18.46
CA ILE A 91 6.71 -2.72 -18.60
C ILE A 91 7.26 -3.23 -19.93
N LEU A 92 6.91 -2.58 -21.05
CA LEU A 92 7.38 -2.99 -22.38
C LEU A 92 8.91 -2.94 -22.52
N ARG A 93 9.57 -2.05 -21.76
CA ARG A 93 11.03 -1.91 -21.74
C ARG A 93 11.71 -2.75 -20.67
N LEU A 94 10.95 -3.38 -19.77
CA LEU A 94 11.44 -4.06 -18.58
C LEU A 94 12.37 -3.16 -17.73
N LYS A 95 12.07 -1.86 -17.70
CA LYS A 95 12.89 -0.85 -17.02
C LYS A 95 12.02 0.29 -16.50
N ALA A 96 12.12 0.54 -15.19
CA ALA A 96 11.58 1.74 -14.56
C ALA A 96 12.56 2.91 -14.73
N ASP A 97 12.04 4.08 -15.09
CA ASP A 97 12.78 5.34 -15.21
C ASP A 97 12.53 6.25 -14.00
#